data_AF-A0A8F0CSI7-F1
#
_entry.id   AF-A0A8F0CSI7-F1
#
_cell.length_a   1.000
_cell.length_b   1.000
_cell.length_c   1.000
_cell.angle_alpha   90.00
_cell.angle_beta   90.00
_cell.angle_gamma   90.00
#
_symmetry.space_group_name_H-M   'P 1'
#
loop_
_entity.id
_entity.type
_entity.pdbx_description
1 polymer ?
#
loop_
_entity_poly.entity_id
_entity_poly.type
_entity_poly.pdbx_seq_one_letter_code
_entity_poly.pdbx_strand_id
1 'polypeptide(L)'
;MSSLINHAMSGLNAAQAALNTVSNNINNYNVAGYTRQTTILAQANSTLGAGGWIGNGVYVSGVQREYDAFITNQLRGAQNQSSGLTTRYEQMSKIDNLLADKSSSLSGSLQSFFTSLQTLVSNAEDPAARQALIGKAEGLVNQFKTTDQYLRDQDKQVNIAISSSVAQINNYAKQIANLNDQISRMTGVGAGASPNDLLDQRDQLVSELNKIVGVEVSVQDGGTYNLTMANGYTLVQGSTARQLAAVPSSADPARTTVAYVDEAAGNIEIPEKLLNTGSLGGLLTFRSQDLDQTRNTLGQLALAFADAFNAQHTKGYDADGNKGKDFFSIGSPVVYSNSNNADKTVSLTAKVVDSTKVQATDYKIVFDGTDWQVTRTADNTTFTATKDADGKLEIDGLKVTVGTGAQKNDSFLLKPVSNAIVDMNVKVTNEAEIAMASESKLDPDVDTGDSDNRNGQALLDLQNSNVVGGNKTFNDAYATLVSDVGNKTSTLKTSSTTQANVVKQLYKQQQSVSGVNLDEEYGNLQRYQQYYLANAQVLQTANALFDALLNIR
;
A
#
# COMPACT_ATOMS: atom_id res chain seq x y z
N MET A 1 29.59 -37.65 53.31
CA MET A 1 28.71 -38.68 52.70
C MET A 1 27.40 -38.05 52.24
N SER A 2 26.61 -37.42 53.14
CA SER A 2 25.42 -36.64 52.74
C SER A 2 25.73 -35.52 51.74
N SER A 3 26.86 -34.82 51.89
CA SER A 3 27.31 -33.77 50.95
C SER A 3 27.60 -34.31 49.54
N LEU A 4 28.30 -35.44 49.42
CA LEU A 4 28.67 -36.04 48.13
C LEU A 4 27.45 -36.51 47.34
N ILE A 5 26.50 -37.18 48.01
CA ILE A 5 25.23 -37.62 47.42
C ILE A 5 24.41 -36.41 46.97
N ASN A 6 24.32 -35.37 47.81
CA ASN A 6 23.58 -34.14 47.47
C ASN A 6 24.19 -33.41 46.26
N HIS A 7 25.52 -33.29 46.16
CA HIS A 7 26.16 -32.67 45.00
C HIS A 7 25.88 -33.45 43.72
N ALA A 8 26.05 -34.77 43.76
CA ALA A 8 25.86 -35.62 42.59
C ALA A 8 24.39 -35.68 42.15
N MET A 9 23.43 -35.68 43.09
CA MET A 9 22.00 -35.57 42.78
C MET A 9 21.65 -34.21 42.17
N SER A 10 22.21 -33.13 42.71
CA SER A 10 22.02 -31.78 42.17
C SER A 10 22.57 -31.64 40.73
N GLY A 11 23.74 -32.24 40.46
CA GLY A 11 24.36 -32.28 39.15
C GLY A 11 23.61 -33.16 38.15
N LEU A 12 23.04 -34.29 38.58
CA LEU A 12 22.15 -35.10 37.73
C LEU A 12 20.91 -34.32 37.29
N ASN A 13 20.24 -33.65 38.23
CA ASN A 13 19.04 -32.86 37.92
C ASN A 13 19.37 -31.71 36.95
N ALA A 14 20.50 -31.03 37.16
CA ALA A 14 20.99 -29.99 36.24
C ALA A 14 21.28 -30.55 34.84
N ALA A 15 21.95 -31.70 34.74
CA ALA A 15 22.23 -32.37 33.48
C ALA A 15 20.94 -32.78 32.75
N GLN A 16 19.96 -33.33 33.46
CA GLN A 16 18.66 -33.73 32.88
C GLN A 16 17.89 -32.52 32.34
N ALA A 17 17.85 -31.40 33.07
CA ALA A 17 17.22 -30.17 32.60
C ALA A 17 17.90 -29.61 31.35
N ALA A 18 19.23 -29.66 31.30
CA ALA A 18 20.01 -29.25 30.15
C ALA A 18 19.77 -30.16 28.92
N LEU A 19 19.71 -31.48 29.12
CA LEU A 19 19.34 -32.44 28.07
C LEU A 19 17.92 -32.19 27.53
N ASN A 20 16.95 -31.91 28.42
CA ASN A 20 15.59 -31.59 28.00
C ASN A 20 15.54 -30.30 27.17
N THR A 21 16.31 -29.27 27.55
CA THR A 21 16.37 -28.00 26.82
C THR A 21 16.96 -28.19 25.42
N VAL A 22 18.08 -28.92 25.32
CA VAL A 22 18.69 -29.26 24.02
C VAL A 22 17.76 -30.09 23.16
N SER A 23 17.08 -31.09 23.75
CA SER A 23 16.08 -31.88 23.03
C SER A 23 14.91 -31.01 22.54
N ASN A 24 14.48 -30.02 23.33
CA ASN A 24 13.45 -29.07 22.92
C ASN A 24 13.91 -28.20 21.74
N ASN A 25 15.14 -27.68 21.79
CA ASN A 25 15.72 -26.91 20.68
C ASN A 25 15.76 -27.74 19.39
N ILE A 26 16.28 -28.98 19.47
CA ILE A 26 16.38 -29.88 18.32
C ILE A 26 15.00 -30.17 17.73
N ASN A 27 13.99 -30.43 18.56
CA ASN A 27 12.64 -30.71 18.06
C ASN A 27 11.98 -29.48 17.39
N ASN A 28 12.35 -28.28 17.81
CA ASN A 28 11.75 -27.03 17.32
C ASN A 28 12.62 -26.28 16.29
N TYR A 29 13.72 -26.86 15.80
CA TYR A 29 14.66 -26.15 14.91
C TYR A 29 14.03 -25.61 13.61
N ASN A 30 12.96 -26.24 13.12
CA ASN A 30 12.20 -25.82 11.93
C ASN A 30 10.96 -24.97 12.24
N VAL A 31 10.65 -24.73 13.52
CA VAL A 31 9.48 -23.95 13.92
C VAL A 31 9.80 -22.47 13.70
N ALA A 32 9.04 -21.81 12.83
CA ALA A 32 9.22 -20.39 12.55
C ALA A 32 8.99 -19.55 13.81
N GLY A 33 9.92 -18.63 14.08
CA GLY A 33 9.87 -17.75 15.25
C GLY A 33 10.36 -18.39 16.56
N TYR A 34 10.76 -19.66 16.56
CA TYR A 34 11.36 -20.30 17.73
C TYR A 34 12.73 -19.68 18.05
N THR A 35 12.92 -19.29 19.31
CA THR A 35 14.21 -18.80 19.81
C THR A 35 14.92 -19.89 20.58
N ARG A 36 16.19 -20.14 20.25
CA ARG A 36 17.05 -21.10 20.95
C ARG A 36 17.02 -20.83 22.45
N GLN A 37 16.89 -21.89 23.23
CA GLN A 37 16.82 -21.82 24.68
C GLN A 37 18.10 -22.38 25.31
N THR A 38 18.56 -21.75 26.40
CA THR A 38 19.72 -22.20 27.18
C THR A 38 19.33 -22.39 28.65
N THR A 39 19.76 -23.50 29.23
CA THR A 39 19.62 -23.77 30.67
C THR A 39 20.65 -22.99 31.45
N ILE A 40 20.20 -22.22 32.45
CA ILE A 40 21.07 -21.45 33.33
C ILE A 40 21.28 -22.21 34.63
N LEU A 41 22.54 -22.51 34.91
CA LEU A 41 22.98 -23.21 36.11
C LEU A 41 23.61 -22.22 37.08
N ALA A 42 23.23 -22.32 38.35
CA ALA A 42 23.77 -21.48 39.42
C ALA A 42 24.30 -22.36 40.56
N GLN A 43 25.36 -21.89 41.22
CA GLN A 43 25.92 -22.59 42.37
C GLN A 43 24.97 -22.46 43.57
N ALA A 44 24.67 -23.57 44.22
CA ALA A 44 23.90 -23.57 45.46
C ALA A 44 24.72 -22.94 46.60
N ASN A 45 24.07 -22.13 47.45
CA ASN A 45 24.70 -21.47 48.59
C ASN A 45 25.52 -22.45 49.43
N SER A 46 26.73 -22.07 49.84
CA SER A 46 27.61 -22.94 50.64
C SER A 46 27.09 -23.10 52.07
N THR A 47 27.37 -24.25 52.70
CA THR A 47 27.11 -24.50 54.12
C THR A 47 28.41 -24.43 54.92
N LEU A 48 28.36 -23.81 56.10
CA LEU A 48 29.51 -23.74 57.02
C LEU A 48 29.63 -25.07 57.79
N GLY A 49 30.74 -25.77 57.57
CA GLY A 49 31.12 -26.97 58.32
C GLY A 49 32.32 -26.72 59.24
N ALA A 50 32.74 -27.76 59.97
CA ALA A 50 33.88 -27.70 60.90
C ALA A 50 35.23 -27.36 60.22
N GLY A 51 35.33 -27.53 58.90
CA GLY A 51 36.52 -27.22 58.10
C GLY A 51 36.38 -25.99 57.18
N GLY A 52 35.35 -25.17 57.37
CA GLY A 52 35.06 -23.99 56.53
C GLY A 52 33.81 -24.17 55.64
N TRP A 53 33.67 -23.28 54.67
CA TRP A 53 32.53 -23.27 53.75
C TRP A 53 32.67 -24.37 52.69
N ILE A 54 31.66 -25.21 52.58
CA ILE A 54 31.57 -26.27 51.57
C ILE A 54 30.41 -25.93 50.65
N GLY A 55 30.65 -25.91 49.33
CA GLY A 55 29.60 -25.64 48.34
C GLY A 55 28.52 -26.72 48.33
N ASN A 56 27.28 -26.39 47.95
CA ASN A 56 26.17 -27.34 47.94
C ASN A 56 25.83 -27.93 46.56
N GLY A 57 26.74 -27.81 45.60
CA GLY A 57 26.51 -28.26 44.22
C GLY A 57 25.85 -27.17 43.37
N VAL A 58 24.98 -27.58 42.46
CA VAL A 58 24.40 -26.71 41.42
C VAL A 58 22.88 -26.86 41.39
N TYR A 59 22.17 -25.80 41.00
CA TYR A 59 20.74 -25.87 40.71
C TYR A 59 20.43 -25.17 39.39
N VAL A 60 19.29 -25.50 38.80
CA VAL A 60 18.79 -24.85 37.59
C VAL A 60 18.12 -23.54 38.02
N SER A 61 18.74 -22.42 37.65
CA SER A 61 18.17 -21.09 37.90
C SER A 61 17.01 -20.78 36.95
N GLY A 62 17.00 -21.37 35.75
CA GLY A 62 15.94 -21.20 34.77
C GLY A 62 16.35 -21.66 33.36
N VAL A 63 15.43 -21.48 32.41
CA VAL A 63 15.69 -21.65 30.98
C VAL A 63 15.36 -20.32 30.30
N GLN A 64 16.32 -19.74 29.60
CA GLN A 64 16.18 -18.43 28.95
C GLN A 64 16.29 -18.53 27.43
N ARG A 65 15.68 -17.58 26.72
CA ARG A 65 15.82 -17.40 25.28
C ARG A 65 17.15 -16.70 24.97
N GLU A 66 17.86 -17.17 23.95
CA GLU A 66 18.99 -16.46 23.35
C GLU A 66 18.44 -15.35 22.43
N TYR A 67 18.10 -14.20 23.00
CA TYR A 67 17.38 -13.14 22.32
C TYR A 67 18.18 -11.83 22.26
N ASP A 68 18.36 -11.28 21.05
CA ASP A 68 18.93 -9.96 20.83
C ASP A 68 17.85 -8.95 20.41
N ALA A 69 17.57 -8.00 21.30
CA ALA A 69 16.55 -6.97 21.09
C ALA A 69 16.93 -5.99 19.95
N PHE A 70 18.21 -5.67 19.79
CA PHE A 70 18.67 -4.72 18.78
C PHE A 70 18.50 -5.30 17.38
N ILE A 71 18.97 -6.52 17.16
CA ILE A 71 18.85 -7.21 15.86
C ILE A 71 17.37 -7.44 15.53
N THR A 72 16.56 -7.81 16.51
CA THR A 72 15.11 -8.00 16.32
C THR A 72 14.41 -6.72 15.89
N ASN A 73 14.71 -5.57 16.52
CA ASN A 73 14.13 -4.29 16.14
C ASN A 73 14.61 -3.84 14.75
N GLN A 74 15.89 -4.05 14.43
CA GLN A 74 16.42 -3.74 13.09
C GLN A 74 15.75 -4.61 12.01
N LEU A 75 15.55 -5.90 12.27
CA LEU A 75 14.85 -6.82 11.38
C LEU A 75 13.39 -6.39 11.17
N ARG A 76 12.67 -6.05 12.24
CA ARG A 76 11.28 -5.56 12.16
C ARG A 76 11.17 -4.31 11.30
N GLY A 77 12.05 -3.33 11.52
CA GLY A 77 12.10 -2.10 10.71
C GLY A 77 12.35 -2.40 9.22
N ALA A 78 13.32 -3.27 8.93
CA ALA A 78 13.62 -3.66 7.55
C ALA A 78 12.47 -4.42 6.88
N GLN A 79 11.79 -5.29 7.63
CA GLN A 79 10.61 -6.04 7.16
C GLN A 79 9.46 -5.10 6.82
N ASN A 80 9.14 -4.12 7.69
CA ASN A 80 8.10 -3.12 7.43
C ASN A 80 8.37 -2.35 6.13
N GLN A 81 9.59 -1.85 5.95
CA GLN A 81 9.99 -1.12 4.75
C GLN A 81 9.95 -2.02 3.50
N SER A 82 10.39 -3.28 3.63
CA SER A 82 10.32 -4.26 2.54
C SER A 82 8.88 -4.50 2.13
N SER A 83 7.97 -4.71 3.09
CA SER A 83 6.55 -4.94 2.83
C SER A 83 5.93 -3.77 2.06
N GLY A 84 6.20 -2.52 2.47
CA GLY A 84 5.69 -1.35 1.76
C GLY A 84 6.20 -1.24 0.32
N LEU A 85 7.51 -1.40 0.12
CA LEU A 85 8.13 -1.33 -1.21
C LEU A 85 7.67 -2.47 -2.13
N THR A 86 7.63 -3.70 -1.61
CA THR A 86 7.18 -4.88 -2.36
C THR A 86 5.72 -4.75 -2.75
N THR A 87 4.83 -4.36 -1.83
CA THR A 87 3.41 -4.16 -2.16
C THR A 87 3.22 -3.07 -3.21
N ARG A 88 3.91 -1.92 -3.09
CA ARG A 88 3.83 -0.85 -4.09
C ARG A 88 4.35 -1.30 -5.46
N TYR A 89 5.50 -1.99 -5.49
CA TYR A 89 6.06 -2.57 -6.72
C TYR A 89 5.08 -3.53 -7.40
N GLU A 90 4.50 -4.46 -6.66
CA GLU A 90 3.57 -5.46 -7.20
C GLU A 90 2.36 -4.79 -7.85
N GLN A 91 1.75 -3.79 -7.21
CA GLN A 91 0.63 -3.07 -7.82
C GLN A 91 1.06 -2.25 -9.02
N MET A 92 2.20 -1.55 -8.95
CA MET A 92 2.71 -0.74 -10.06
C MET A 92 3.05 -1.60 -11.29
N SER A 93 3.64 -2.79 -11.08
CA SER A 93 3.97 -3.73 -12.15
C SER A 93 2.75 -4.19 -12.96
N LYS A 94 1.57 -4.22 -12.35
CA LYS A 94 0.33 -4.55 -13.05
C LYS A 94 -0.10 -3.43 -14.00
N ILE A 95 0.08 -2.16 -13.60
CA ILE A 95 -0.14 -1.01 -14.49
C ILE A 95 0.89 -1.02 -15.62
N ASP A 96 2.16 -1.29 -15.30
CA ASP A 96 3.22 -1.39 -16.31
C ASP A 96 2.91 -2.47 -17.35
N ASN A 97 2.53 -3.68 -16.93
CA ASN A 97 2.15 -4.75 -17.85
C ASN A 97 0.94 -4.39 -18.73
N LEU A 98 -0.04 -3.65 -18.20
CA LEU A 98 -1.18 -3.16 -18.98
C LEU A 98 -0.73 -2.18 -20.07
N LEU A 99 0.16 -1.25 -19.74
CA LEU A 99 0.57 -0.18 -20.65
C LEU A 99 1.68 -0.59 -21.63
N ALA A 100 2.50 -1.59 -21.25
CA ALA A 100 3.58 -2.11 -22.08
C ALA A 100 3.10 -3.05 -23.20
N ASP A 101 1.85 -3.53 -23.14
CA ASP A 101 1.27 -4.36 -24.20
C ASP A 101 1.07 -3.55 -25.49
N LYS A 102 1.93 -3.80 -26.48
CA LYS A 102 1.88 -3.16 -27.79
C LYS A 102 0.65 -3.56 -28.60
N SER A 103 0.08 -4.76 -28.36
CA SER A 103 -1.07 -5.27 -29.10
C SER A 103 -2.37 -4.53 -28.76
N SER A 104 -2.46 -4.00 -27.55
CA SER A 104 -3.61 -3.24 -27.03
C SER A 104 -3.22 -1.78 -26.70
N SER A 105 -2.19 -1.25 -27.36
CA SER A 105 -1.68 0.09 -27.01
C SER A 105 -2.57 1.21 -27.53
N LEU A 106 -2.84 2.20 -26.68
CA LEU A 106 -3.61 3.38 -27.07
C LEU A 106 -2.92 4.19 -28.19
N SER A 107 -1.58 4.25 -28.21
CA SER A 107 -0.83 4.83 -29.33
C SER A 107 -1.16 4.15 -30.66
N GLY A 108 -1.27 2.82 -30.69
CA GLY A 108 -1.66 2.07 -31.89
C GLY A 108 -3.09 2.40 -32.35
N SER A 109 -4.02 2.55 -31.41
CA SER A 109 -5.41 2.96 -31.70
C SER A 109 -5.50 4.40 -32.19
N LEU A 110 -4.77 5.34 -31.57
CA LEU A 110 -4.67 6.74 -32.01
C LEU A 110 -4.08 6.83 -33.41
N GLN A 111 -2.98 6.11 -33.67
CA GLN A 111 -2.37 6.07 -34.99
C GLN A 111 -3.33 5.50 -36.03
N SER A 112 -4.05 4.43 -35.70
CA SER A 112 -5.04 3.82 -36.61
C SER A 112 -6.19 4.78 -36.93
N PHE A 113 -6.64 5.56 -35.95
CA PHE A 113 -7.66 6.59 -36.14
C PHE A 113 -7.18 7.69 -37.08
N PHE A 114 -6.00 8.29 -36.81
CA PHE A 114 -5.46 9.37 -37.65
C PHE A 114 -5.05 8.89 -39.06
N THR A 115 -4.54 7.66 -39.21
CA THR A 115 -4.31 7.06 -40.53
C THR A 115 -5.62 6.91 -41.30
N SER A 116 -6.70 6.47 -40.64
CA SER A 116 -8.03 6.38 -41.29
C SER A 116 -8.58 7.76 -41.67
N LEU A 117 -8.35 8.77 -40.83
CA LEU A 117 -8.72 10.15 -41.12
C LEU A 117 -7.93 10.69 -42.31
N GLN A 118 -6.63 10.40 -42.41
CA GLN A 118 -5.81 10.80 -43.56
C GLN A 118 -6.29 10.17 -44.87
N THR A 119 -6.70 8.90 -44.84
CA THR A 119 -7.36 8.25 -45.99
C THR A 119 -8.64 8.98 -46.38
N LEU A 120 -9.47 9.34 -45.40
CA LEU A 120 -10.70 10.09 -45.65
C LEU A 120 -10.45 11.52 -46.15
N VAL A 121 -9.40 12.20 -45.67
CA VAL A 121 -8.96 13.50 -46.21
C VAL A 121 -8.60 13.39 -47.68
N SER A 122 -7.98 12.27 -48.10
CA SER A 122 -7.60 12.06 -49.50
C SER A 122 -8.81 11.81 -50.42
N ASN A 123 -9.94 11.38 -49.88
CA ASN A 123 -11.19 11.15 -50.62
C ASN A 123 -12.42 11.37 -49.72
N ALA A 124 -12.82 12.63 -49.54
CA ALA A 124 -13.82 13.05 -48.56
C ALA A 124 -15.27 12.62 -48.91
N GLU A 125 -15.53 12.23 -50.16
CA GLU A 125 -16.85 11.78 -50.62
C GLU A 125 -17.07 10.28 -50.42
N ASP A 126 -16.04 9.49 -50.14
CA ASP A 126 -16.14 8.02 -50.08
C ASP A 126 -16.87 7.53 -48.82
N PRO A 127 -18.09 6.96 -48.94
CA PRO A 127 -18.84 6.47 -47.80
C PRO A 127 -18.14 5.31 -47.08
N ALA A 128 -17.35 4.51 -47.79
CA ALA A 128 -16.61 3.41 -47.19
C ALA A 128 -15.48 3.94 -46.30
N ALA A 129 -14.77 5.00 -46.72
CA ALA A 129 -13.74 5.66 -45.92
C ALA A 129 -14.35 6.36 -44.68
N ARG A 130 -15.53 6.97 -44.81
CA ARG A 130 -16.28 7.57 -43.70
C ARG A 130 -16.70 6.53 -42.68
N GLN A 131 -17.28 5.42 -43.14
CA GLN A 131 -17.66 4.30 -42.26
C GLN A 131 -16.44 3.67 -41.58
N ALA A 132 -15.30 3.55 -42.27
CA ALA A 132 -14.07 3.06 -41.68
C ALA A 132 -13.56 3.98 -40.55
N LEU A 133 -13.65 5.30 -40.71
CA LEU A 133 -13.27 6.26 -39.67
C LEU A 133 -14.12 6.09 -38.41
N ILE A 134 -15.44 5.92 -38.55
CA ILE A 134 -16.34 5.65 -37.41
C ILE A 134 -15.90 4.39 -36.68
N GLY A 135 -15.65 3.29 -37.40
CA GLY A 135 -15.17 2.04 -36.78
C GLY A 135 -13.83 2.19 -36.04
N LYS A 136 -12.92 3.04 -36.54
CA LYS A 136 -11.67 3.36 -35.82
C LYS A 136 -11.90 4.25 -34.60
N ALA A 137 -12.86 5.16 -34.66
CA ALA A 137 -13.25 5.99 -33.52
C ALA A 137 -13.85 5.13 -32.39
N GLU A 138 -14.73 4.18 -32.73
CA GLU A 138 -15.30 3.22 -31.78
C GLU A 138 -14.21 2.34 -31.15
N GLY A 139 -13.28 1.83 -31.96
CA GLY A 139 -12.12 1.08 -31.46
C GLY A 139 -11.25 1.88 -30.50
N LEU A 140 -11.00 3.16 -30.80
CA LEU A 140 -10.24 4.06 -29.93
C LEU A 140 -10.95 4.32 -28.60
N VAL A 141 -12.25 4.62 -28.62
CA VAL A 141 -13.05 4.82 -27.41
C VAL A 141 -13.09 3.55 -26.55
N ASN A 142 -13.26 2.38 -27.18
CA ASN A 142 -13.25 1.10 -26.47
C ASN A 142 -11.89 0.82 -25.83
N GLN A 143 -10.79 1.18 -26.48
CA GLN A 143 -9.46 1.06 -25.90
C GLN A 143 -9.28 1.95 -24.67
N PHE A 144 -9.70 3.22 -24.73
CA PHE A 144 -9.70 4.11 -23.57
C PHE A 144 -10.50 3.49 -22.40
N LYS A 145 -11.73 3.04 -22.67
CA LYS A 145 -12.61 2.43 -21.66
C LYS A 145 -12.02 1.17 -21.05
N THR A 146 -11.42 0.31 -21.85
CA THR A 146 -10.82 -0.95 -21.39
C THR A 146 -9.66 -0.67 -20.43
N THR A 147 -8.78 0.28 -20.79
CA THR A 147 -7.67 0.71 -19.94
C THR A 147 -8.17 1.38 -18.65
N ASP A 148 -9.12 2.31 -18.72
CA ASP A 148 -9.69 2.96 -17.52
C ASP A 148 -10.42 1.97 -16.60
N GLN A 149 -11.18 1.03 -17.16
CA GLN A 149 -11.89 0.02 -16.39
C GLN A 149 -10.93 -0.88 -15.61
N TYR A 150 -9.81 -1.29 -16.21
CA TYR A 150 -8.76 -2.02 -15.50
C TYR A 150 -8.21 -1.22 -14.30
N LEU A 151 -7.93 0.08 -14.49
CA LEU A 151 -7.44 0.95 -13.42
C LEU A 151 -8.49 1.15 -12.31
N ARG A 152 -9.78 1.24 -12.65
CA ARG A 152 -10.87 1.28 -11.66
C ARG A 152 -11.01 -0.01 -10.88
N ASP A 153 -10.82 -1.15 -11.54
CA ASP A 153 -10.87 -2.44 -10.85
C ASP A 153 -9.66 -2.64 -9.94
N GLN A 154 -8.50 -2.10 -10.29
CA GLN A 154 -7.38 -1.98 -9.35
C GLN A 154 -7.69 -1.10 -8.15
N ASP A 155 -8.33 0.05 -8.33
CA ASP A 155 -8.74 0.93 -7.23
C ASP A 155 -9.69 0.21 -6.26
N LYS A 156 -10.67 -0.54 -6.78
CA LYS A 156 -11.53 -1.41 -5.97
C LYS A 156 -10.74 -2.50 -5.23
N GLN A 157 -9.78 -3.15 -5.88
CA GLN A 157 -8.92 -4.14 -5.24
C GLN A 157 -8.09 -3.52 -4.10
N VAL A 158 -7.60 -2.28 -4.26
CA VAL A 158 -6.91 -1.56 -3.20
C VAL A 158 -7.85 -1.29 -2.02
N ASN A 159 -9.09 -0.86 -2.25
CA ASN A 159 -10.08 -0.67 -1.19
C ASN A 159 -10.37 -1.96 -0.41
N ILE A 160 -10.50 -3.10 -1.12
CA ILE A 160 -10.68 -4.42 -0.49
C ILE A 160 -9.44 -4.82 0.32
N ALA A 161 -8.24 -4.60 -0.24
CA ALA A 161 -6.98 -4.92 0.42
C ALA A 161 -6.80 -4.09 1.71
N ILE A 162 -7.14 -2.80 1.70
CA ILE A 162 -7.11 -1.95 2.91
C ILE A 162 -8.04 -2.50 3.99
N SER A 163 -9.29 -2.85 3.64
CA SER A 163 -10.23 -3.45 4.58
C SER A 163 -9.71 -4.77 5.16
N SER A 164 -9.10 -5.60 4.33
CA SER A 164 -8.46 -6.86 4.75
C SER A 164 -7.28 -6.60 5.69
N SER A 165 -6.40 -5.64 5.37
CA SER A 165 -5.29 -5.25 6.23
C SER A 165 -5.76 -4.76 7.59
N VAL A 166 -6.81 -3.94 7.65
CA VAL A 166 -7.42 -3.50 8.92
C VAL A 166 -7.95 -4.68 9.74
N ALA A 167 -8.65 -5.62 9.09
CA ALA A 167 -9.15 -6.81 9.77
C ALA A 167 -8.01 -7.68 10.35
N GLN A 168 -6.92 -7.86 9.60
CA GLN A 168 -5.73 -8.58 10.05
C GLN A 168 -5.03 -7.86 11.20
N ILE A 169 -4.87 -6.53 11.13
CA ILE A 169 -4.31 -5.71 12.21
C ILE A 169 -5.11 -5.92 13.50
N ASN A 170 -6.44 -5.84 13.41
CA ASN A 170 -7.32 -6.04 14.57
C ASN A 170 -7.21 -7.47 15.14
N ASN A 171 -7.01 -8.47 14.28
CA ASN A 171 -6.82 -9.85 14.72
C ASN A 171 -5.51 -10.01 15.48
N TYR A 172 -4.39 -9.52 14.92
CA TYR A 172 -3.09 -9.56 15.58
C TYR A 172 -3.08 -8.77 16.89
N ALA A 173 -3.67 -7.58 16.94
CA ALA A 173 -3.77 -6.80 18.17
C ALA A 173 -4.48 -7.57 19.29
N LYS A 174 -5.61 -8.23 18.98
CA LYS A 174 -6.34 -9.08 19.94
C LYS A 174 -5.52 -10.27 20.42
N GLN A 175 -4.85 -10.97 19.50
CA GLN A 175 -4.01 -12.12 19.86
C GLN A 175 -2.82 -11.71 20.73
N ILE A 176 -2.18 -10.58 20.42
CA ILE A 176 -1.05 -10.05 21.20
C ILE A 176 -1.49 -9.62 22.60
N ALA A 177 -2.64 -8.95 22.73
CA ALA A 177 -3.20 -8.59 24.04
C ALA A 177 -3.53 -9.82 24.89
N ASN A 178 -4.10 -10.87 24.28
CA ASN A 178 -4.36 -12.14 24.96
C ASN A 178 -3.06 -12.83 25.40
N LEU A 179 -2.02 -12.82 24.55
CA LEU A 179 -0.70 -13.35 24.91
C LEU A 179 -0.06 -12.54 26.05
N ASN A 180 -0.19 -11.21 26.05
CA ASN A 180 0.27 -10.38 27.17
C ASN A 180 -0.39 -10.80 28.50
N ASP A 181 -1.70 -11.05 28.50
CA ASP A 181 -2.41 -11.53 29.70
C ASP A 181 -1.91 -12.91 30.16
N GLN A 182 -1.76 -13.85 29.22
CA GLN A 182 -1.25 -15.20 29.50
C GLN A 182 0.19 -15.19 30.02
N ILE A 183 1.07 -14.42 29.39
CA ILE A 183 2.47 -14.25 29.80
C ILE A 183 2.53 -13.67 31.22
N SER A 184 1.74 -12.63 31.50
CA SER A 184 1.71 -12.01 32.83
C SER A 184 1.25 -13.00 33.91
N ARG A 185 0.21 -13.81 33.64
CA ARG A 185 -0.28 -14.83 34.59
C ARG A 185 0.73 -15.95 34.79
N MET A 186 1.30 -16.49 33.72
CA MET A 186 2.27 -17.59 33.77
C MET A 186 3.55 -17.18 34.50
N THR A 187 4.02 -15.95 34.27
CA THR A 187 5.20 -15.41 34.98
C THR A 187 4.92 -15.27 36.48
N GLY A 188 3.72 -14.85 36.86
CA GLY A 188 3.29 -14.77 38.26
C GLY A 188 3.22 -16.15 38.94
N VAL A 189 2.62 -17.15 38.28
CA VAL A 189 2.53 -18.53 38.80
C VAL A 189 3.91 -19.20 38.85
N GLY A 190 4.78 -18.92 37.88
CA GLY A 190 6.13 -19.45 37.80
C GLY A 190 7.16 -18.80 38.72
N ALA A 191 6.73 -17.99 39.70
CA ALA A 191 7.60 -17.23 40.61
C ALA A 191 8.67 -16.40 39.87
N GLY A 192 8.31 -15.82 38.71
CA GLY A 192 9.21 -15.05 37.86
C GLY A 192 9.83 -15.81 36.68
N ALA A 193 9.58 -17.13 36.55
CA ALA A 193 10.03 -17.90 35.39
C ALA A 193 9.31 -17.47 34.11
N SER A 194 10.07 -17.27 33.02
CA SER A 194 9.56 -16.78 31.74
C SER A 194 8.89 -17.89 30.91
N PRO A 195 7.66 -17.71 30.43
CA PRO A 195 7.00 -18.66 29.52
C PRO A 195 7.51 -18.47 28.09
N ASN A 196 8.67 -19.06 27.77
CA ASN A 196 9.42 -18.81 26.54
C ASN A 196 8.60 -18.99 25.25
N ASP A 197 7.77 -20.03 25.17
CA ASP A 197 6.97 -20.31 23.97
C ASP A 197 5.92 -19.22 23.69
N LEU A 198 5.31 -18.66 24.76
CA LEU A 198 4.35 -17.56 24.62
C LEU A 198 5.06 -16.26 24.21
N LEU A 199 6.29 -16.05 24.68
CA LEU A 199 7.11 -14.91 24.29
C LEU A 199 7.47 -14.99 22.79
N ASP A 200 7.88 -16.17 22.30
CA ASP A 200 8.14 -16.42 20.87
C ASP A 200 6.89 -16.16 20.02
N GLN A 201 5.73 -16.71 20.41
CA GLN A 201 4.47 -16.48 19.70
C GLN A 201 4.12 -14.99 19.65
N ARG A 202 4.28 -14.26 20.76
CA ARG A 202 4.02 -12.81 20.81
C ARG A 202 4.95 -12.06 19.87
N ASP A 203 6.25 -12.34 19.91
CA ASP A 203 7.24 -11.68 19.06
C ASP A 203 7.01 -11.94 17.57
N GLN A 204 6.56 -13.15 17.22
CA GLN A 204 6.16 -13.51 15.86
C GLN A 204 4.94 -12.72 15.40
N LEU A 205 3.87 -12.65 16.21
CA LEU A 205 2.67 -11.88 15.87
C LEU A 205 2.95 -10.38 15.77
N VAL A 206 3.82 -9.83 16.62
CA VAL A 206 4.28 -8.44 16.52
C VAL A 206 4.98 -8.21 15.19
N SER A 207 5.81 -9.15 14.74
CA SER A 207 6.54 -9.04 13.47
C SER A 207 5.59 -9.14 12.27
N GLU A 208 4.58 -10.01 12.31
CA GLU A 208 3.55 -10.08 11.27
C GLU A 208 2.67 -8.81 11.23
N LEU A 209 2.27 -8.28 12.38
CA LEU A 209 1.58 -7.00 12.47
C LEU A 209 2.42 -5.86 11.88
N ASN A 210 3.71 -5.82 12.23
CA ASN A 210 4.63 -4.78 11.77
C ASN A 210 4.93 -4.86 10.27
N LYS A 211 4.69 -5.99 9.59
CA LYS A 211 4.72 -6.05 8.12
C LYS A 211 3.53 -5.32 7.48
N ILE A 212 2.39 -5.25 8.17
CA ILE A 212 1.18 -4.60 7.66
C ILE A 212 1.21 -3.10 7.94
N VAL A 213 1.48 -2.70 9.19
CA VAL A 213 1.52 -1.29 9.61
C VAL A 213 2.63 -1.11 10.64
N GLY A 214 3.35 0.01 10.57
CA GLY A 214 4.44 0.31 11.49
C GLY A 214 3.94 0.46 12.92
N VAL A 215 4.50 -0.35 13.83
CA VAL A 215 4.23 -0.28 15.27
C VAL A 215 5.53 -0.24 16.06
N GLU A 216 5.59 0.68 17.01
CA GLU A 216 6.67 0.75 17.99
C GLU A 216 6.31 -0.10 19.21
N VAL A 217 7.26 -0.95 19.63
CA VAL A 217 7.11 -1.82 20.80
C VAL A 217 7.73 -1.12 22.01
N SER A 218 6.94 -0.92 23.06
CA SER A 218 7.45 -0.51 24.38
C SER A 218 7.06 -1.56 25.42
N VAL A 219 7.89 -1.74 26.43
CA VAL A 219 7.69 -2.74 27.48
C VAL A 219 7.38 -2.03 28.80
N GLN A 220 6.30 -2.43 29.47
CA GLN A 220 5.95 -1.95 30.82
C GLN A 220 6.56 -2.83 31.91
N ASP A 221 6.51 -2.32 33.15
CA ASP A 221 6.82 -3.09 34.36
C ASP A 221 6.00 -4.38 34.37
N GLY A 222 6.68 -5.53 34.46
CA GLY A 222 6.06 -6.86 34.35
C GLY A 222 6.14 -7.51 32.97
N GLY A 223 6.81 -6.89 31.99
CA GLY A 223 7.18 -7.54 30.72
C GLY A 223 6.05 -7.60 29.67
N THR A 224 4.98 -6.83 29.87
CA THR A 224 3.87 -6.69 28.92
C THR A 224 4.22 -5.67 27.82
N TYR A 225 3.77 -5.95 26.60
CA TYR A 225 4.04 -5.08 25.45
C TYR A 225 2.93 -4.05 25.25
N ASN A 226 3.31 -2.81 24.97
CA ASN A 226 2.45 -1.84 24.31
C ASN A 226 2.90 -1.65 22.86
N LEU A 227 1.94 -1.59 21.95
CA LEU A 227 2.17 -1.36 20.53
C LEU A 227 1.52 -0.04 20.12
N THR A 228 2.33 0.90 19.67
CA THR A 228 1.88 2.25 19.31
C THR A 228 2.22 2.55 17.85
N MET A 229 1.23 3.05 17.11
CA MET A 229 1.40 3.48 15.72
C MET A 229 2.08 4.85 15.62
N ALA A 230 2.55 5.23 14.43
CA ALA A 230 3.24 6.50 14.20
C ALA A 230 2.41 7.76 14.55
N ASN A 231 1.08 7.68 14.51
CA ASN A 231 0.19 8.77 14.92
C ASN A 231 -0.01 8.87 16.44
N GLY A 232 0.65 8.02 17.23
CA GLY A 232 0.50 7.93 18.69
C GLY A 232 -0.65 7.03 19.16
N TYR A 233 -1.39 6.38 18.25
CA TYR A 233 -2.48 5.49 18.63
C TYR A 233 -1.96 4.15 19.15
N THR A 234 -2.31 3.80 20.39
CA THR A 234 -1.89 2.54 21.02
C THR A 234 -2.87 1.41 20.70
N LEU A 235 -2.47 0.54 19.76
CA LEU A 235 -3.23 -0.64 19.33
C LEU A 235 -3.31 -1.72 20.41
N VAL A 236 -2.22 -1.91 21.16
CA VAL A 236 -2.18 -2.86 22.29
C VAL A 236 -1.62 -2.12 23.49
N GLN A 237 -2.36 -2.15 24.60
CA GLN A 237 -1.93 -1.59 25.88
C GLN A 237 -2.04 -2.68 26.95
N GLY A 238 -0.92 -3.33 27.27
CA GLY A 238 -0.92 -4.51 28.13
C GLY A 238 -1.88 -5.60 27.62
N SER A 239 -2.87 -5.95 28.43
CA SER A 239 -3.90 -6.96 28.10
C SER A 239 -5.09 -6.42 27.29
N THR A 240 -5.08 -5.15 26.88
CA THR A 240 -6.18 -4.52 26.14
C THR A 240 -5.78 -4.29 24.68
N ALA A 241 -6.61 -4.77 23.75
CA ALA A 241 -6.50 -4.47 22.32
C ALA A 241 -7.53 -3.42 21.90
N ARG A 242 -7.07 -2.37 21.21
CA ARG A 242 -7.93 -1.43 20.50
C ARG A 242 -8.05 -1.80 19.03
N GLN A 243 -9.01 -1.19 18.34
CA GLN A 243 -9.34 -1.54 16.96
C GLN A 243 -9.16 -0.34 16.03
N LEU A 244 -8.87 -0.63 14.78
CA LEU A 244 -9.00 0.25 13.64
C LEU A 244 -10.27 -0.09 12.86
N ALA A 245 -10.76 0.84 12.06
CA ALA A 245 -11.89 0.65 11.17
C ALA A 245 -11.51 1.06 9.75
N ALA A 246 -11.92 0.27 8.75
CA ALA A 246 -11.88 0.69 7.36
C ALA A 246 -13.19 1.43 7.05
N VAL A 247 -13.09 2.71 6.68
CA VAL A 247 -14.25 3.60 6.50
C VAL A 247 -14.12 4.36 5.17
N PRO A 248 -15.23 4.83 4.57
CA PRO A 248 -15.15 5.80 3.49
C PRO A 248 -14.41 7.06 3.96
N SER A 249 -13.51 7.60 3.13
CA SER A 249 -12.82 8.85 3.45
C SER A 249 -13.81 10.00 3.47
N SER A 250 -13.60 10.94 4.40
CA SER A 250 -14.39 12.15 4.48
C SER A 250 -14.32 13.00 3.21
N ALA A 251 -13.20 12.97 2.48
CA ALA A 251 -13.01 13.75 1.25
C ALA A 251 -13.51 13.07 -0.02
N ASP A 252 -13.56 11.73 -0.03
CA ASP A 252 -13.96 10.92 -1.20
C ASP A 252 -14.74 9.68 -0.72
N PRO A 253 -16.08 9.66 -0.88
CA PRO A 253 -16.91 8.54 -0.45
C PRO A 253 -16.61 7.22 -1.17
N ALA A 254 -16.00 7.26 -2.37
CA ALA A 254 -15.62 6.06 -3.12
C ALA A 254 -14.28 5.46 -2.64
N ARG A 255 -13.55 6.16 -1.77
CA ARG A 255 -12.22 5.77 -1.28
C ARG A 255 -12.31 5.20 0.13
N THR A 256 -11.82 3.98 0.33
CA THR A 256 -11.64 3.41 1.67
C THR A 256 -10.36 3.94 2.31
N THR A 257 -10.46 4.48 3.52
CA THR A 257 -9.35 4.90 4.37
C THR A 257 -9.42 4.18 5.72
N VAL A 258 -8.48 4.48 6.62
CA VAL A 258 -8.38 3.88 7.95
C VAL A 258 -8.70 4.91 9.02
N ALA A 259 -9.51 4.52 9.98
CA ALA A 259 -9.85 5.28 11.18
C ALA A 259 -9.42 4.51 12.43
N TYR A 260 -9.11 5.23 13.51
CA TYR A 260 -9.08 4.63 14.84
C TYR A 260 -10.46 4.74 15.49
N VAL A 261 -10.75 3.84 16.44
CA VAL A 261 -12.05 3.80 17.12
C VAL A 261 -11.91 4.43 18.50
N ASP A 262 -12.53 5.58 18.69
CA ASP A 262 -12.72 6.21 20.00
C ASP A 262 -14.02 5.72 20.64
N GLU A 263 -14.00 5.47 21.96
CA GLU A 263 -15.16 4.92 22.68
C GLU A 263 -16.34 5.91 22.74
N ALA A 264 -16.08 7.22 22.73
CA ALA A 264 -17.11 8.26 22.83
C ALA A 264 -17.44 8.87 21.46
N ALA A 265 -16.43 9.17 20.64
CA ALA A 265 -16.56 9.87 19.37
C ALA A 265 -16.74 8.94 18.16
N GLY A 266 -16.54 7.62 18.32
CA GLY A 266 -16.64 6.66 17.24
C GLY A 266 -15.40 6.65 16.33
N ASN A 267 -15.61 6.48 15.02
CA ASN A 267 -14.50 6.34 14.07
C ASN A 267 -13.88 7.70 13.74
N ILE A 268 -12.58 7.87 14.03
CA ILE A 268 -11.82 9.07 13.68
C ILE A 268 -10.81 8.74 12.57
N GLU A 269 -11.00 9.34 11.40
CA GLU A 269 -10.14 9.14 10.21
C GLU A 269 -8.68 9.52 10.49
N ILE A 270 -7.76 8.63 10.13
CA ILE A 270 -6.32 8.87 10.20
C ILE A 270 -5.86 9.40 8.84
N PRO A 271 -5.21 10.57 8.78
CA PRO A 271 -4.62 11.04 7.52
C PRO A 271 -3.62 10.03 6.93
N GLU A 272 -3.76 9.69 5.66
CA GLU A 272 -2.94 8.65 5.00
C GLU A 272 -1.43 8.88 5.13
N LYS A 273 -0.98 10.14 5.23
CA LYS A 273 0.42 10.50 5.46
C LYS A 273 1.02 9.93 6.76
N LEU A 274 0.18 9.59 7.74
CA LEU A 274 0.59 8.96 9.00
C LEU A 274 0.53 7.42 8.94
N LEU A 275 0.10 6.86 7.82
CA LEU A 275 -0.05 5.42 7.56
C LEU A 275 0.86 4.94 6.44
N ASN A 276 1.97 5.65 6.19
CA ASN A 276 2.90 5.38 5.08
C ASN A 276 3.91 4.25 5.38
N THR A 277 3.55 3.29 6.23
CA THR A 277 4.43 2.19 6.69
C THR A 277 3.80 0.83 6.41
N GLY A 278 4.63 -0.20 6.23
CA GLY A 278 4.20 -1.57 5.95
C GLY A 278 3.46 -1.71 4.62
N SER A 279 2.84 -2.87 4.38
CA SER A 279 2.05 -3.12 3.17
C SER A 279 0.84 -2.20 3.05
N LEU A 280 0.22 -1.78 4.17
CA LEU A 280 -0.87 -0.79 4.17
C LEU A 280 -0.38 0.54 3.59
N GLY A 281 0.78 1.04 4.03
CA GLY A 281 1.38 2.24 3.46
C GLY A 281 1.78 2.08 2.01
N GLY A 282 2.22 0.89 1.61
CA GLY A 282 2.47 0.54 0.21
C GLY A 282 1.22 0.70 -0.67
N LEU A 283 0.06 0.22 -0.20
CA LEU A 283 -1.23 0.35 -0.89
C LEU A 283 -1.69 1.81 -0.99
N LEU A 284 -1.63 2.56 0.11
CA LEU A 284 -2.05 3.97 0.15
C LEU A 284 -1.17 4.85 -0.73
N THR A 285 0.14 4.60 -0.71
CA THR A 285 1.11 5.32 -1.55
C THR A 285 0.92 4.97 -3.02
N PHE A 286 0.73 3.70 -3.36
CA PHE A 286 0.40 3.28 -4.73
C PHE A 286 -0.86 4.00 -5.24
N ARG A 287 -1.95 3.97 -4.45
CA ARG A 287 -3.23 4.59 -4.85
C ARG A 287 -3.06 6.08 -5.13
N SER A 288 -2.52 6.83 -4.16
CA SER A 288 -2.45 8.28 -4.22
C SER A 288 -1.39 8.82 -5.18
N GLN A 289 -0.23 8.17 -5.30
CA GLN A 289 0.91 8.70 -6.06
C GLN A 289 1.06 8.10 -7.46
N ASP A 290 0.44 6.94 -7.69
CA ASP A 290 0.66 6.18 -8.93
C ASP A 290 -0.66 5.92 -9.66
N LEU A 291 -1.65 5.29 -9.02
CA LEU A 291 -2.91 4.93 -9.66
C LEU A 291 -3.76 6.17 -10.00
N ASP A 292 -3.97 7.07 -9.03
CA ASP A 292 -4.71 8.31 -9.24
C ASP A 292 -4.08 9.15 -10.35
N GLN A 293 -2.75 9.29 -10.32
CA GLN A 293 -2.02 10.03 -11.35
C GLN A 293 -2.14 9.38 -12.72
N THR A 294 -2.05 8.05 -12.81
CA THR A 294 -2.22 7.31 -14.08
C THR A 294 -3.61 7.54 -14.66
N ARG A 295 -4.66 7.44 -13.82
CA ARG A 295 -6.05 7.68 -14.23
C ARG A 295 -6.27 9.13 -14.66
N ASN A 296 -5.71 10.08 -13.93
CA ASN A 296 -5.83 11.50 -14.27
C ASN A 296 -5.10 11.86 -15.57
N THR A 297 -3.90 11.31 -15.80
CA THR A 297 -3.17 11.53 -17.06
C THR A 297 -3.91 10.90 -18.25
N LEU A 298 -4.46 9.69 -18.09
CA LEU A 298 -5.25 9.04 -19.14
C LEU A 298 -6.57 9.81 -19.42
N GLY A 299 -7.26 10.26 -18.36
CA GLY A 299 -8.46 11.07 -18.46
C GLY A 299 -8.22 12.43 -19.11
N GLN A 300 -7.10 13.10 -18.79
CA GLN A 300 -6.70 14.36 -19.42
C GLN A 300 -6.49 14.17 -20.93
N LEU A 301 -5.82 13.09 -21.33
CA LEU A 301 -5.64 12.75 -22.74
C LEU A 301 -6.98 12.54 -23.46
N ALA A 302 -7.89 11.75 -22.87
CA ALA A 302 -9.20 11.49 -23.44
C ALA A 302 -10.05 12.78 -23.58
N LEU A 303 -10.05 13.63 -22.55
CA LEU A 303 -10.74 14.91 -22.55
C LEU A 303 -10.18 15.85 -23.62
N ALA A 304 -8.87 16.05 -23.64
CA ALA A 304 -8.22 16.93 -24.62
C ALA A 304 -8.45 16.45 -26.05
N PHE A 305 -8.40 15.13 -26.29
CA PHE A 305 -8.71 14.53 -27.59
C PHE A 305 -10.15 14.78 -28.01
N ALA A 306 -11.12 14.41 -27.17
CA ALA A 306 -12.54 14.54 -27.49
C ALA A 306 -12.93 16.00 -27.72
N ASP A 307 -12.52 16.91 -26.84
CA ASP A 307 -12.89 18.32 -26.93
C ASP A 307 -12.19 19.02 -28.11
N ALA A 308 -10.91 18.77 -28.35
CA ALA A 308 -10.22 19.37 -29.50
C ALA A 308 -10.80 18.87 -30.82
N PHE A 309 -11.11 17.57 -30.92
CA PHE A 309 -11.72 17.00 -32.11
C PHE A 309 -13.14 17.56 -32.32
N ASN A 310 -13.97 17.61 -31.27
CA ASN A 310 -15.31 18.20 -31.33
C ASN A 310 -15.29 19.68 -31.73
N ALA A 311 -14.39 20.46 -31.11
CA ALA A 311 -14.26 21.89 -31.39
C ALA A 311 -13.86 22.17 -32.84
N GLN A 312 -13.09 21.27 -33.47
CA GLN A 312 -12.76 21.39 -34.89
C GLN A 312 -13.86 20.81 -35.79
N HIS A 313 -14.46 19.67 -35.43
CA HIS A 313 -15.51 19.02 -36.22
C HIS A 313 -16.76 19.92 -36.37
N THR A 314 -17.14 20.63 -35.31
CA THR A 314 -18.28 21.57 -35.31
C THR A 314 -18.07 22.84 -36.13
N LYS A 315 -16.84 23.10 -36.60
CA LYS A 315 -16.53 24.20 -37.52
C LYS A 315 -16.69 23.81 -38.99
N GLY A 316 -16.78 22.51 -39.28
CA GLY A 316 -16.96 22.01 -40.64
C GLY A 316 -18.41 21.73 -41.02
N TYR A 317 -18.58 21.25 -42.24
CA TYR A 317 -19.84 20.81 -42.81
C TYR A 317 -19.76 19.36 -43.28
N ASP A 318 -20.86 18.64 -43.08
CA ASP A 318 -21.02 17.23 -43.40
C ASP A 318 -21.31 16.98 -44.89
N ALA A 319 -21.47 15.72 -45.30
CA ALA A 319 -21.68 15.37 -46.71
C ALA A 319 -23.00 15.95 -47.28
N ASP A 320 -23.98 16.22 -46.41
CA ASP A 320 -25.27 16.80 -46.74
C ASP A 320 -25.26 18.35 -46.66
N GLY A 321 -24.11 18.94 -46.32
CA GLY A 321 -23.93 20.38 -46.15
C GLY A 321 -24.47 20.95 -44.84
N ASN A 322 -24.85 20.09 -43.88
CA ASN A 322 -25.23 20.53 -42.54
C ASN A 322 -23.99 20.78 -41.68
N LYS A 323 -24.14 21.64 -40.67
CA LYS A 323 -23.04 21.94 -39.75
C LYS A 323 -22.69 20.73 -38.88
N GLY A 324 -21.40 20.46 -38.76
CA GLY A 324 -20.88 19.39 -37.91
C GLY A 324 -21.34 19.52 -36.44
N LYS A 325 -21.55 18.38 -35.80
CA LYS A 325 -21.88 18.27 -34.37
C LYS A 325 -20.70 17.73 -33.57
N ASP A 326 -20.84 17.58 -32.26
CA ASP A 326 -19.85 16.85 -31.47
C ASP A 326 -19.69 15.43 -32.01
N PHE A 327 -18.45 15.03 -32.31
CA PHE A 327 -18.12 13.68 -32.73
C PHE A 327 -18.10 12.70 -31.55
N PHE A 328 -17.61 13.17 -30.40
CA PHE A 328 -17.46 12.40 -29.17
C PHE A 328 -18.30 12.99 -28.04
N SER A 329 -18.79 12.14 -27.14
CA SER A 329 -19.16 12.52 -25.78
C SER A 329 -17.99 12.28 -24.85
N ILE A 330 -17.93 13.02 -23.74
CA ILE A 330 -16.92 12.86 -22.68
C ILE A 330 -17.59 13.13 -21.33
N GLY A 331 -17.13 12.43 -20.29
CA GLY A 331 -17.62 12.64 -18.93
C GLY A 331 -17.27 14.01 -18.38
N SER A 332 -18.14 14.52 -17.50
CA SER A 332 -17.96 15.83 -16.87
C SER A 332 -17.19 15.75 -15.55
N PRO A 333 -16.58 16.86 -15.09
CA PRO A 333 -15.99 16.96 -13.76
C PRO A 333 -16.96 16.56 -12.64
N VAL A 334 -16.45 15.91 -11.61
CA VAL A 334 -17.20 15.58 -10.39
C VAL A 334 -16.60 16.31 -9.19
N VAL A 335 -17.45 16.77 -8.27
CA VAL A 335 -17.02 17.39 -7.03
C VAL A 335 -17.66 16.67 -5.85
N TYR A 336 -16.85 16.28 -4.88
CA TYR A 336 -17.30 15.71 -3.63
C TYR A 336 -17.19 16.75 -2.50
N SER A 337 -18.28 16.97 -1.79
CA SER A 337 -18.28 17.75 -0.55
C SER A 337 -17.71 16.90 0.58
N ASN A 338 -16.76 17.45 1.34
CA ASN A 338 -16.18 16.71 2.46
C ASN A 338 -17.25 16.49 3.54
N SER A 339 -17.33 15.28 4.10
CA SER A 339 -18.35 14.92 5.09
C SER A 339 -18.23 15.66 6.42
N ASN A 340 -17.08 16.31 6.67
CA ASN A 340 -16.81 17.19 7.82
C ASN A 340 -17.22 18.65 7.58
N ASN A 341 -17.71 19.01 6.38
CA ASN A 341 -18.26 20.34 6.13
C ASN A 341 -19.45 20.60 7.06
N ALA A 342 -19.62 21.86 7.44
CA ALA A 342 -20.64 22.23 8.42
C ALA A 342 -22.06 22.00 7.89
N ASP A 343 -22.30 22.33 6.61
CA ASP A 343 -23.54 22.03 5.90
C ASP A 343 -23.29 21.03 4.77
N LYS A 344 -23.90 19.84 4.90
CA LYS A 344 -23.76 18.73 3.94
C LYS A 344 -24.51 18.94 2.63
N THR A 345 -25.34 19.98 2.54
CA THR A 345 -26.12 20.31 1.34
C THR A 345 -25.38 21.25 0.39
N VAL A 346 -24.34 21.94 0.88
CA VAL A 346 -23.49 22.80 0.04
C VAL A 346 -22.72 21.91 -0.93
N SER A 347 -22.85 22.23 -2.21
CA SER A 347 -22.19 21.53 -3.30
C SER A 347 -21.59 22.52 -4.30
N LEU A 348 -20.52 22.06 -4.95
CA LEU A 348 -19.87 22.75 -6.05
C LEU A 348 -20.12 21.96 -7.33
N THR A 349 -20.20 22.66 -8.45
CA THR A 349 -20.20 22.03 -9.78
C THR A 349 -19.10 22.63 -10.62
N ALA A 350 -18.49 21.84 -11.50
CA ALA A 350 -17.41 22.29 -12.35
C ALA A 350 -17.71 21.97 -13.81
N LYS A 351 -17.30 22.88 -14.70
CA LYS A 351 -17.42 22.72 -16.14
C LYS A 351 -16.10 23.05 -16.81
N VAL A 352 -15.71 22.25 -17.80
CA VAL A 352 -14.56 22.54 -18.67
C VAL A 352 -14.93 23.69 -19.60
N VAL A 353 -14.09 24.72 -19.63
CA VAL A 353 -14.21 25.86 -20.56
C VAL A 353 -13.05 25.93 -21.55
N ASP A 354 -11.90 25.39 -21.17
CA ASP A 354 -10.72 25.27 -22.03
C ASP A 354 -10.00 23.96 -21.71
N SER A 355 -10.29 22.92 -22.51
CA SER A 355 -9.72 21.58 -22.32
C SER A 355 -8.20 21.55 -22.45
N THR A 356 -7.61 22.51 -23.17
CA THR A 356 -6.16 22.56 -23.36
C THR A 356 -5.40 22.93 -22.10
N LYS A 357 -6.08 23.60 -21.14
CA LYS A 357 -5.49 23.99 -19.85
C LYS A 357 -5.80 23.03 -18.71
N VAL A 358 -6.74 22.10 -18.91
CA VAL A 358 -7.09 21.11 -17.90
C VAL A 358 -5.88 20.25 -17.58
N GLN A 359 -5.52 20.19 -16.30
CA GLN A 359 -4.36 19.43 -15.80
C GLN A 359 -4.75 18.01 -15.36
N ALA A 360 -3.77 17.09 -15.39
CA ALA A 360 -3.91 15.74 -14.85
C ALA A 360 -3.75 15.71 -13.32
N THR A 361 -4.65 16.38 -12.60
CA THR A 361 -4.65 16.42 -11.13
C THR A 361 -6.07 16.52 -10.59
N ASP A 362 -6.27 16.03 -9.37
CA ASP A 362 -7.44 16.39 -8.57
C ASP A 362 -7.13 17.67 -7.78
N TYR A 363 -8.16 18.35 -7.30
CA TYR A 363 -8.03 19.58 -6.52
C TYR A 363 -8.74 19.45 -5.18
N LYS A 364 -8.01 19.72 -4.11
CA LYS A 364 -8.61 20.03 -2.81
C LYS A 364 -8.87 21.54 -2.76
N ILE A 365 -10.13 21.90 -2.68
CA ILE A 365 -10.60 23.29 -2.63
C ILE A 365 -11.12 23.56 -1.23
N VAL A 366 -10.59 24.57 -0.53
CA VAL A 366 -10.98 24.93 0.84
C VAL A 366 -11.39 26.40 0.90
N PHE A 367 -12.53 26.69 1.52
CA PHE A 367 -12.96 28.05 1.79
C PHE A 367 -12.37 28.53 3.12
N ASP A 368 -11.53 29.57 3.13
CA ASP A 368 -10.88 30.06 4.36
C ASP A 368 -11.75 31.06 5.16
N GLY A 369 -12.96 31.33 4.67
CA GLY A 369 -13.91 32.32 5.19
C GLY A 369 -14.00 33.59 4.32
N THR A 370 -13.02 33.82 3.44
CA THR A 370 -12.99 34.96 2.50
C THR A 370 -12.73 34.46 1.08
N ASP A 371 -11.68 33.67 0.92
CA ASP A 371 -11.16 33.21 -0.37
C ASP A 371 -11.17 31.68 -0.46
N TRP A 372 -10.98 31.20 -1.69
CA TRP A 372 -10.95 29.78 -2.01
C TRP A 372 -9.51 29.36 -2.29
N GLN A 373 -8.93 28.59 -1.36
CA GLN A 373 -7.59 28.05 -1.48
C GLN A 373 -7.66 26.71 -2.20
N VAL A 374 -6.88 26.56 -3.27
CA VAL A 374 -6.83 25.37 -4.10
C VAL A 374 -5.49 24.69 -3.93
N THR A 375 -5.50 23.38 -3.73
CA THR A 375 -4.31 22.52 -3.69
C THR A 375 -4.41 21.44 -4.76
N ARG A 376 -3.44 21.37 -5.66
CA ARG A 376 -3.32 20.29 -6.64
C ARG A 376 -2.76 19.04 -5.96
N THR A 377 -3.40 17.89 -6.15
CA THR A 377 -2.95 16.63 -5.53
C THR A 377 -1.71 16.02 -6.18
N ALA A 378 -1.48 16.31 -7.47
CA ALA A 378 -0.36 15.77 -8.23
C ALA A 378 1.03 16.30 -7.77
N ASP A 379 1.11 17.60 -7.49
CA ASP A 379 2.37 18.30 -7.19
C ASP A 379 2.38 19.07 -5.86
N ASN A 380 1.24 19.08 -5.14
CA ASN A 380 1.02 19.82 -3.90
C ASN A 380 1.16 21.35 -4.03
N THR A 381 1.11 21.89 -5.25
CA THR A 381 1.09 23.34 -5.47
C THR A 381 -0.22 23.93 -4.96
N THR A 382 -0.13 25.12 -4.38
CA THR A 382 -1.29 25.84 -3.83
C THR A 382 -1.41 27.24 -4.42
N PHE A 383 -2.65 27.69 -4.60
CA PHE A 383 -2.95 29.04 -5.05
C PHE A 383 -4.35 29.45 -4.60
N THR A 384 -4.56 30.75 -4.48
CA THR A 384 -5.90 31.32 -4.25
C THR A 384 -6.62 31.45 -5.59
N ALA A 385 -7.80 30.86 -5.71
CA ALA A 385 -8.57 30.90 -6.97
C ALA A 385 -9.14 32.29 -7.23
N THR A 386 -8.97 32.77 -8.46
CA THR A 386 -9.64 33.99 -8.94
C THR A 386 -11.11 33.69 -9.26
N LYS A 387 -11.96 34.71 -9.15
CA LYS A 387 -13.37 34.64 -9.49
C LYS A 387 -13.64 35.41 -10.78
N ASP A 388 -14.47 34.85 -11.66
CA ASP A 388 -14.97 35.57 -12.82
C ASP A 388 -16.07 36.59 -12.42
N ALA A 389 -16.62 37.30 -13.41
CA ALA A 389 -17.68 38.29 -13.20
C ALA A 389 -18.97 37.69 -12.57
N ASP A 390 -19.20 36.39 -12.74
CA ASP A 390 -20.33 35.67 -12.15
C ASP A 390 -20.00 35.07 -10.77
N GLY A 391 -18.79 35.31 -10.25
CA GLY A 391 -18.32 34.74 -8.98
C GLY A 391 -17.89 33.27 -9.06
N LYS A 392 -17.73 32.68 -10.25
CA LYS A 392 -17.26 31.30 -10.44
C LYS A 392 -15.74 31.26 -10.33
N LEU A 393 -15.19 30.22 -9.70
CA LEU A 393 -13.74 30.06 -9.58
C LEU A 393 -13.13 29.64 -10.92
N GLU A 394 -12.02 30.25 -11.29
CA GLU A 394 -11.24 29.88 -12.46
C GLU A 394 -10.04 29.03 -12.04
N ILE A 395 -10.02 27.77 -12.49
CA ILE A 395 -9.02 26.78 -12.07
C ILE A 395 -8.60 26.01 -13.33
N ASP A 396 -7.40 26.23 -13.85
CA ASP A 396 -6.78 25.39 -14.89
C ASP A 396 -7.74 24.98 -16.03
N GLY A 397 -8.41 25.94 -16.68
CA GLY A 397 -9.35 25.68 -17.77
C GLY A 397 -10.75 25.23 -17.35
N LEU A 398 -11.05 25.23 -16.05
CA LEU A 398 -12.34 24.91 -15.45
C LEU A 398 -12.99 26.18 -14.87
N LYS A 399 -14.31 26.23 -14.94
CA LYS A 399 -15.13 27.12 -14.13
C LYS A 399 -15.86 26.33 -13.07
N VAL A 400 -15.66 26.69 -11.81
CA VAL A 400 -16.31 26.05 -10.65
C VAL A 400 -17.37 26.99 -10.08
N THR A 401 -18.62 26.56 -10.15
CA THR A 401 -19.74 27.27 -9.55
C THR A 401 -19.79 26.92 -8.07
N VAL A 402 -19.55 27.92 -7.24
CA VAL A 402 -19.71 27.84 -5.79
C VAL A 402 -21.14 28.26 -5.46
N GLY A 403 -21.89 27.40 -4.76
CA GLY A 403 -23.21 27.76 -4.23
C GLY A 403 -23.10 28.82 -3.13
N THR A 404 -24.24 29.16 -2.53
CA THR A 404 -24.28 29.94 -1.28
C THR A 404 -24.18 29.01 -0.07
N GLY A 405 -23.68 29.51 1.07
CA GLY A 405 -23.69 28.79 2.34
C GLY A 405 -22.38 28.11 2.74
N ALA A 406 -21.32 28.23 1.93
CA ALA A 406 -20.00 27.75 2.32
C ALA A 406 -19.50 28.46 3.59
N GLN A 407 -19.03 27.68 4.56
CA GLN A 407 -18.48 28.15 5.82
C GLN A 407 -16.96 27.97 5.87
N LYS A 408 -16.31 28.73 6.74
CA LYS A 408 -14.85 28.64 6.92
C LYS A 408 -14.44 27.20 7.24
N ASN A 409 -13.41 26.73 6.53
CA ASN A 409 -12.85 25.37 6.53
C ASN A 409 -13.68 24.31 5.79
N ASP A 410 -14.78 24.67 5.12
CA ASP A 410 -15.45 23.73 4.22
C ASP A 410 -14.48 23.34 3.09
N SER A 411 -14.40 22.04 2.83
CA SER A 411 -13.50 21.43 1.86
C SER A 411 -14.27 20.66 0.79
N PHE A 412 -13.78 20.72 -0.43
CA PHE A 412 -14.35 20.01 -1.59
C PHE A 412 -13.22 19.35 -2.38
N LEU A 413 -13.48 18.16 -2.91
CA LEU A 413 -12.56 17.43 -3.79
C LEU A 413 -13.11 17.46 -5.22
N LEU A 414 -12.47 18.24 -6.08
CA LEU A 414 -12.79 18.31 -7.51
C LEU A 414 -11.91 17.33 -8.29
N LYS A 415 -12.55 16.44 -9.05
CA LYS A 415 -11.89 15.54 -10.00
C LYS A 415 -12.32 15.92 -11.42
N PRO A 416 -11.47 16.62 -12.19
CA PRO A 416 -11.88 17.17 -13.48
C PRO A 416 -11.99 16.10 -14.57
N VAL A 417 -11.18 15.05 -14.50
CA VAL A 417 -10.99 14.09 -15.60
C VAL A 417 -11.19 12.64 -15.20
N SER A 418 -11.42 12.34 -13.91
CA SER A 418 -11.51 10.96 -13.43
C SER A 418 -12.68 10.17 -14.02
N ASN A 419 -13.71 10.85 -14.52
CA ASN A 419 -14.87 10.26 -15.20
C ASN A 419 -14.91 10.56 -16.71
N ALA A 420 -13.89 11.22 -17.26
CA ALA A 420 -13.87 11.58 -18.68
C ALA A 420 -14.13 10.36 -19.59
N ILE A 421 -13.44 9.25 -19.31
CA ILE A 421 -13.43 8.05 -20.16
C ILE A 421 -14.68 7.18 -19.99
N VAL A 422 -15.21 7.03 -18.78
CA VAL A 422 -16.32 6.10 -18.52
C VAL A 422 -17.57 6.49 -19.33
N ASP A 423 -17.78 7.79 -19.51
CA ASP A 423 -18.90 8.34 -20.29
C ASP A 423 -18.50 8.70 -21.74
N MET A 424 -17.28 8.34 -22.18
CA MET A 424 -16.81 8.62 -23.52
C MET A 424 -17.49 7.73 -24.56
N ASN A 425 -18.12 8.30 -25.59
CA ASN A 425 -18.75 7.53 -26.68
C ASN A 425 -18.67 8.28 -28.01
N VAL A 426 -18.70 7.55 -29.13
CA VAL A 426 -18.89 8.15 -30.46
C VAL A 426 -20.35 8.56 -30.61
N LYS A 427 -20.61 9.82 -30.94
CA LYS A 427 -21.95 10.38 -31.20
C LYS A 427 -22.33 10.31 -32.68
N VAL A 428 -21.35 10.44 -33.57
CA VAL A 428 -21.55 10.37 -35.02
C VAL A 428 -21.65 8.90 -35.44
N THR A 429 -22.87 8.42 -35.63
CA THR A 429 -23.14 7.03 -36.05
C THR A 429 -23.43 6.90 -37.54
N ASN A 430 -23.77 8.01 -38.20
CA ASN A 430 -24.01 8.08 -39.63
C ASN A 430 -22.74 8.58 -40.34
N GLU A 431 -22.31 7.88 -41.39
CA GLU A 431 -21.10 8.20 -42.15
C GLU A 431 -21.17 9.56 -42.87
N ALA A 432 -22.37 9.95 -43.29
CA ALA A 432 -22.61 11.22 -43.96
C ALA A 432 -22.41 12.43 -43.02
N GLU A 433 -22.58 12.26 -41.70
CA GLU A 433 -22.49 13.32 -40.68
C GLU A 433 -21.05 13.75 -40.35
N ILE A 434 -20.03 13.10 -40.95
CA ILE A 434 -18.63 13.47 -40.75
C ILE A 434 -18.34 14.78 -41.49
N ALA A 435 -17.98 15.81 -40.74
CA ALA A 435 -17.79 17.18 -41.20
C ALA A 435 -16.40 17.39 -41.80
N MET A 436 -16.23 17.04 -43.08
CA MET A 436 -14.95 17.13 -43.81
C MET A 436 -14.74 18.49 -44.49
N ALA A 437 -15.82 19.16 -44.89
CA ALA A 437 -15.78 20.41 -45.63
C ALA A 437 -15.65 21.62 -44.68
N SER A 438 -15.07 22.71 -45.18
CA SER A 438 -14.94 23.97 -44.42
C SER A 438 -16.08 24.96 -44.71
N GLU A 439 -16.74 24.81 -45.87
CA GLU A 439 -17.92 25.60 -46.26
C GLU A 439 -19.09 24.67 -46.54
N SER A 440 -20.31 25.20 -46.52
CA SER A 440 -21.50 24.40 -46.80
C SER A 440 -21.68 24.18 -48.29
N LYS A 441 -21.91 22.93 -48.70
CA LYS A 441 -22.34 22.57 -50.08
C LYS A 441 -23.70 23.18 -50.46
N LEU A 442 -24.46 23.66 -49.48
CA LEU A 442 -25.77 24.30 -49.69
C LEU A 442 -25.66 25.81 -49.94
N ASP A 443 -24.47 26.41 -49.79
CA ASP A 443 -24.26 27.84 -50.03
C ASP A 443 -24.09 28.10 -51.54
N PRO A 444 -25.03 28.81 -52.20
CA PRO A 444 -24.98 29.05 -53.63
C PRO A 444 -23.85 30.02 -54.04
N ASP A 445 -23.26 30.75 -53.09
CA ASP A 445 -22.20 31.74 -53.35
C ASP A 445 -20.79 31.13 -53.21
N VAL A 446 -20.66 29.84 -52.85
CA VAL A 446 -19.39 29.16 -52.62
C VAL A 446 -19.28 27.86 -53.44
N ASP A 447 -18.38 27.82 -54.43
CA ASP A 447 -18.04 26.61 -55.19
C ASP A 447 -16.76 25.98 -54.64
N THR A 448 -16.89 25.11 -53.64
CA THR A 448 -15.75 24.38 -53.05
C THR A 448 -15.48 23.03 -53.70
N GLY A 449 -16.33 22.63 -54.66
CA GLY A 449 -16.41 21.25 -55.13
C GLY A 449 -16.99 20.29 -54.08
N ASP A 450 -17.49 19.15 -54.57
CA ASP A 450 -18.14 18.10 -53.75
C ASP A 450 -17.16 17.42 -52.76
N SER A 451 -15.85 17.58 -52.97
CA SER A 451 -14.74 16.95 -52.25
C SER A 451 -13.99 17.88 -51.28
N ASP A 452 -14.60 18.97 -50.79
CA ASP A 452 -13.93 19.84 -49.81
C ASP A 452 -13.52 19.05 -48.55
N ASN A 453 -12.21 19.02 -48.29
CA ASN A 453 -11.58 18.25 -47.23
C ASN A 453 -10.81 19.13 -46.22
N ARG A 454 -10.94 20.47 -46.32
CA ARG A 454 -10.15 21.42 -45.52
C ARG A 454 -10.38 21.28 -44.03
N ASN A 455 -11.61 21.00 -43.59
CA ASN A 455 -11.87 20.73 -42.17
C ASN A 455 -11.32 19.35 -41.75
N GLY A 456 -11.38 18.36 -42.64
CA GLY A 456 -10.72 17.07 -42.44
C GLY A 456 -9.20 17.20 -42.24
N GLN A 457 -8.54 18.05 -43.03
CA GLN A 457 -7.12 18.34 -42.84
C GLN A 457 -6.86 19.03 -41.50
N ALA A 458 -7.70 19.99 -41.10
CA ALA A 458 -7.59 20.64 -39.79
C ALA A 458 -7.79 19.65 -38.62
N LEU A 459 -8.67 18.65 -38.78
CA LEU A 459 -8.83 17.55 -37.82
C LEU A 459 -7.59 16.66 -37.76
N LEU A 460 -6.96 16.38 -38.91
CA LEU A 460 -5.72 15.61 -38.98
C LEU A 460 -4.54 16.37 -38.35
N ASP A 461 -4.46 17.68 -38.56
CA ASP A 461 -3.40 18.54 -37.99
C ASP A 461 -3.41 18.57 -36.46
N LEU A 462 -4.55 18.24 -35.81
CA LEU A 462 -4.61 18.06 -34.36
C LEU A 462 -3.64 16.99 -33.84
N GLN A 463 -3.26 16.01 -34.66
CA GLN A 463 -2.27 14.99 -34.29
C GLN A 463 -0.92 15.62 -33.89
N ASN A 464 -0.58 16.75 -34.52
CA ASN A 464 0.67 17.47 -34.30
C ASN A 464 0.51 18.70 -33.38
N SER A 465 -0.69 18.93 -32.85
CA SER A 465 -0.99 20.10 -32.04
C SER A 465 -0.79 19.84 -30.54
N ASN A 466 -0.25 20.82 -29.83
CA ASN A 466 0.03 20.75 -28.39
C ASN A 466 -1.19 21.05 -27.53
N VAL A 467 -2.24 20.23 -27.68
CA VAL A 467 -3.53 20.45 -27.01
C VAL A 467 -3.66 19.78 -25.65
N VAL A 468 -2.76 18.85 -25.28
CA VAL A 468 -2.81 18.18 -23.97
C VAL A 468 -2.01 19.00 -22.96
N GLY A 469 -2.69 19.68 -22.05
CA GLY A 469 -2.05 20.55 -21.05
C GLY A 469 -1.33 21.76 -21.65
N GLY A 470 -1.59 22.08 -22.92
CA GLY A 470 -1.03 23.20 -23.67
C GLY A 470 0.41 23.01 -24.17
N ASN A 471 1.00 21.83 -23.97
CA ASN A 471 2.42 21.60 -24.27
C ASN A 471 2.76 20.22 -24.85
N LYS A 472 1.79 19.33 -25.04
CA LYS A 472 2.01 17.97 -25.57
C LYS A 472 0.99 17.61 -26.64
N THR A 473 1.43 16.85 -27.64
CA THR A 473 0.54 16.15 -28.57
C THR A 473 -0.12 14.94 -27.89
N PHE A 474 -1.12 14.33 -28.54
CA PHE A 474 -1.77 13.12 -28.02
C PHE A 474 -0.78 11.95 -27.85
N ASN A 475 0.12 11.76 -28.82
CA ASN A 475 1.09 10.68 -28.77
C ASN A 475 2.19 10.96 -27.73
N ASP A 476 2.67 12.20 -27.61
CA ASP A 476 3.66 12.56 -26.59
C ASP A 476 3.10 12.37 -25.16
N ALA A 477 1.84 12.76 -24.95
CA ALA A 477 1.18 12.60 -23.65
C ALA A 477 1.07 11.12 -23.25
N TYR A 478 0.64 10.24 -24.16
CA TYR A 478 0.55 8.81 -23.87
C TYR A 478 1.94 8.16 -23.74
N ALA A 479 2.90 8.49 -24.61
CA ALA A 479 4.26 7.96 -24.53
C ALA A 479 4.93 8.35 -23.20
N THR A 480 4.71 9.58 -22.73
CA THR A 480 5.19 10.04 -21.42
C THR A 480 4.57 9.22 -20.28
N LEU A 481 3.24 8.99 -20.32
CA LEU A 481 2.56 8.15 -19.33
C LEU A 481 3.17 6.74 -19.25
N VAL A 482 3.34 6.09 -20.40
CA VAL A 482 3.96 4.75 -20.46
C VAL A 482 5.39 4.78 -19.93
N SER A 483 6.19 5.79 -20.31
CA SER A 483 7.57 5.92 -19.85
C SER A 483 7.66 6.16 -18.34
N ASP A 484 6.83 7.02 -17.78
CA ASP A 484 6.81 7.33 -16.34
C ASP A 484 6.44 6.11 -15.51
N VAL A 485 5.41 5.36 -15.95
CA VAL A 485 4.99 4.11 -15.31
C VAL A 485 6.11 3.08 -15.35
N GLY A 486 6.75 2.87 -16.50
CA GLY A 486 7.85 1.92 -16.65
C GLY A 486 9.07 2.29 -15.82
N ASN A 487 9.46 3.56 -15.83
CA ASN A 487 10.59 4.09 -15.03
C ASN A 487 10.34 3.91 -13.53
N LYS A 488 9.13 4.24 -13.06
CA LYS A 488 8.77 4.11 -11.65
C LYS A 488 8.70 2.63 -11.24
N THR A 489 8.18 1.75 -12.10
CA THR A 489 8.16 0.29 -11.87
C THR A 489 9.56 -0.29 -11.74
N SER A 490 10.47 0.08 -12.64
CA SER A 490 11.88 -0.36 -12.60
C SER A 490 12.61 0.11 -11.32
N THR A 491 12.35 1.35 -10.91
CA THR A 491 12.87 1.92 -9.66
C THR A 491 12.35 1.13 -8.44
N LEU A 492 11.03 0.93 -8.36
CA LEU A 492 10.41 0.16 -7.28
C LEU A 492 10.87 -1.29 -7.24
N LYS A 493 11.09 -1.93 -8.40
CA LYS A 493 11.64 -3.29 -8.49
C LYS A 493 13.02 -3.36 -7.84
N THR A 494 13.87 -2.39 -8.15
CA THR A 494 15.24 -2.31 -7.61
C THR A 494 15.20 -2.06 -6.10
N SER A 495 14.44 -1.07 -5.63
CA SER A 495 14.29 -0.78 -4.21
C SER A 495 13.70 -1.94 -3.41
N SER A 496 12.64 -2.58 -3.93
CA SER A 496 12.01 -3.77 -3.34
C SER A 496 12.99 -4.94 -3.23
N THR A 497 13.74 -5.24 -4.30
CA THR A 497 14.73 -6.33 -4.31
C THR A 497 15.87 -6.07 -3.33
N THR A 498 16.40 -4.86 -3.30
CA THR A 498 17.45 -4.46 -2.36
C THR A 498 16.98 -4.57 -0.93
N GLN A 499 15.79 -4.04 -0.61
CA GLN A 499 15.25 -4.10 0.74
C GLN A 499 14.93 -5.53 1.18
N ALA A 500 14.40 -6.37 0.29
CA ALA A 500 14.18 -7.79 0.57
C ALA A 500 15.50 -8.54 0.86
N ASN A 501 16.60 -8.16 0.21
CA ASN A 501 17.92 -8.72 0.49
C ASN A 501 18.46 -8.24 1.85
N VAL A 502 18.20 -7.00 2.25
CA VAL A 502 18.53 -6.50 3.60
C VAL A 502 17.78 -7.31 4.66
N VAL A 503 16.49 -7.58 4.47
CA VAL A 503 15.71 -8.46 5.36
C VAL A 503 16.35 -9.84 5.49
N LYS A 504 16.75 -10.46 4.36
CA LYS A 504 17.43 -11.77 4.39
C LYS A 504 18.76 -11.73 5.14
N GLN A 505 19.54 -10.65 5.00
CA GLN A 505 20.82 -10.50 5.70
C GLN A 505 20.61 -10.34 7.21
N LEU A 506 19.70 -9.46 7.63
CA LEU A 506 19.38 -9.26 9.05
C LEU A 506 18.76 -10.50 9.67
N TYR A 507 17.92 -11.22 8.93
CA TYR A 507 17.37 -12.49 9.38
C TYR A 507 18.46 -13.54 9.62
N LYS A 508 19.45 -13.65 8.70
CA LYS A 508 20.61 -14.55 8.93
C LYS A 508 21.44 -14.13 10.14
N GLN A 509 21.65 -12.84 10.35
CA GLN A 509 22.35 -12.34 11.55
C GLN A 509 21.56 -12.68 12.82
N GLN A 510 20.25 -12.48 12.81
CA GLN A 510 19.37 -12.88 13.92
C GLN A 510 19.43 -14.38 14.18
N GLN A 511 19.39 -15.22 13.14
CA GLN A 511 19.53 -16.67 13.27
C GLN A 511 20.89 -17.11 13.80
N SER A 512 21.97 -16.36 13.55
CA SER A 512 23.29 -16.70 14.10
C SER A 512 23.41 -16.50 15.61
N VAL A 513 22.52 -15.70 16.20
CA VAL A 513 22.48 -15.43 17.65
C VAL A 513 21.36 -16.22 18.32
N SER A 514 20.16 -16.15 17.73
CA SER A 514 18.91 -16.67 18.31
C SER A 514 18.42 -17.98 17.70
N GLY A 515 18.99 -18.40 16.59
CA GLY A 515 18.58 -19.62 15.88
C GLY A 515 19.18 -20.88 16.49
N VAL A 516 18.55 -22.03 16.18
CA VAL A 516 19.04 -23.34 16.59
C VAL A 516 20.06 -23.85 15.58
N ASN A 517 21.30 -24.04 16.02
CA ASN A 517 22.34 -24.73 15.24
C ASN A 517 22.42 -26.20 15.66
N LEU A 518 22.02 -27.12 14.77
CA LEU A 518 21.99 -28.55 15.09
C LEU A 518 23.35 -29.10 15.50
N ASP A 519 24.44 -28.65 14.89
CA ASP A 519 25.79 -29.13 15.23
C ASP A 519 26.18 -28.73 16.66
N GLU A 520 25.86 -27.50 17.06
CA GLU A 520 26.05 -27.03 18.44
C GLU A 520 25.15 -27.77 19.41
N GLU A 521 23.88 -27.99 19.06
CA GLU A 521 22.95 -28.74 19.91
C GLU A 521 23.37 -30.21 20.06
N TYR A 522 23.90 -30.88 19.02
CA TYR A 522 24.47 -32.22 19.12
C TYR A 522 25.71 -32.25 20.03
N GLY A 523 26.60 -31.27 19.91
CA GLY A 523 27.75 -31.13 20.81
C GLY A 523 27.32 -30.93 22.27
N ASN A 524 26.33 -30.06 22.49
CA ASN A 524 25.74 -29.83 23.82
C ASN A 524 25.05 -31.08 24.37
N LEU A 525 24.36 -31.86 23.52
CA LEU A 525 23.72 -33.11 23.90
C LEU A 525 24.75 -34.12 24.44
N GLN A 526 25.86 -34.31 23.72
CA GLN A 526 26.96 -35.18 24.17
C GLN A 526 27.59 -34.68 25.47
N ARG A 527 27.84 -33.36 25.55
CA ARG A 527 28.41 -32.73 26.76
C ARG A 527 27.53 -32.98 27.99
N TYR A 528 26.22 -32.76 27.87
CA TYR A 528 25.30 -32.95 28.99
C TYR A 528 25.04 -34.43 29.29
N GLN A 529 25.13 -35.33 28.31
CA GLN A 529 25.10 -36.78 28.54
C GLN A 529 26.32 -37.24 29.34
N GLN A 530 27.53 -36.78 28.98
CA GLN A 530 28.74 -37.06 29.75
C GLN A 530 28.65 -36.49 31.16
N TYR A 531 28.13 -35.26 31.30
CA TYR A 531 27.90 -34.63 32.60
C TYR A 531 26.91 -35.44 33.47
N TYR A 532 25.83 -35.95 32.88
CA TYR A 532 24.88 -36.84 33.55
C TYR A 532 25.57 -38.13 34.02
N LEU A 533 26.28 -38.82 33.13
CA LEU A 533 26.99 -40.07 33.45
C LEU A 533 28.04 -39.89 34.55
N ALA A 534 28.78 -38.77 34.53
CA ALA A 534 29.78 -38.46 35.54
C ALA A 534 29.14 -38.32 36.94
N ASN A 535 28.01 -37.60 37.06
CA ASN A 535 27.31 -37.47 38.34
C ASN A 535 26.67 -38.80 38.79
N ALA A 536 26.16 -39.62 37.86
CA ALA A 536 25.66 -40.96 38.16
C ALA A 536 26.75 -41.85 38.75
N GLN A 537 27.97 -41.79 38.20
CA GLN A 537 29.12 -42.54 38.72
C GLN A 537 29.48 -42.10 40.15
N VAL A 538 29.46 -40.79 40.44
CA VAL A 538 29.70 -40.26 41.79
C VAL A 538 28.67 -40.78 42.79
N LEU A 539 27.39 -40.85 42.41
CA LEU A 539 26.33 -41.45 43.24
C LEU A 539 26.57 -42.94 43.50
N GLN A 540 26.96 -43.69 42.48
CA GLN A 540 27.25 -45.12 42.63
C GLN A 540 28.42 -45.35 43.60
N THR A 541 29.49 -44.56 43.50
CA THR A 541 30.61 -44.61 44.44
C THR A 541 30.20 -44.21 45.84
N ALA A 542 29.36 -43.18 46.00
CA ALA A 542 28.86 -42.77 47.30
C ALA A 542 28.00 -43.85 47.97
N ASN A 543 27.15 -44.55 47.21
CA ASN A 543 26.37 -45.69 47.70
C ASN A 543 27.28 -46.87 48.11
N ALA A 544 28.27 -47.22 47.29
CA ALA A 544 29.22 -48.27 47.63
C ALA A 544 30.00 -47.97 48.94
N LEU A 545 30.40 -46.72 49.15
CA LEU A 545 31.01 -46.28 50.41
C LEU A 545 30.03 -46.36 51.60
N PHE A 546 28.74 -46.07 51.36
CA PHE A 546 27.70 -46.15 52.39
C PHE A 546 27.47 -47.60 52.83
N ASP A 547 27.30 -48.50 51.86
CA ASP A 547 27.12 -49.92 52.11
C ASP A 547 28.36 -50.54 52.79
N ALA A 548 29.56 -50.15 52.37
CA ALA A 548 30.80 -50.57 53.02
C ALA A 548 30.86 -50.14 54.50
N LEU A 549 30.46 -48.90 54.81
CA LEU A 549 30.41 -48.41 56.20
C LEU A 549 29.33 -49.10 57.04
N LEU A 550 28.19 -49.44 56.45
CA LEU A 550 27.14 -50.20 57.13
C LEU A 550 27.56 -51.64 57.42
N ASN A 551 28.31 -52.27 56.51
CA ASN A 551 28.86 -53.61 56.70
C ASN A 551 30.04 -53.69 57.67
N ILE A 552 30.60 -52.55 58.09
CA ILE A 552 31.64 -52.47 59.13
C ILE A 552 31.03 -52.43 60.55
N ARG A 553 29.70 -52.33 60.66
CA ARG A 553 28.99 -52.35 61.95
C ARG A 553 28.55 -53.73 62.40
#